data_AF-A0A816HQU6-F1
#
_entry.id   AF-A0A816HQU6-F1
#
_cell.length_a   1.000
_cell.length_b   1.000
_cell.length_c   1.000
_cell.angle_alpha   90.00
_cell.angle_beta   90.00
_cell.angle_gamma   90.00
#
_symmetry.space_group_name_H-M   'P 1'
#
loop_
_entity.id
_entity.type
_entity.pdbx_description
1 polymer ?
#
loop_
_entity_poly.entity_id
_entity_poly.type
_entity_poly.pdbx_seq_one_letter_code
_entity_poly.pdbx_strand_id
1 'polypeptide(L)'
;ILNAICYPLVTAPVSQLSCEWFGLNERTRPTTIAIIANNFGGTIGYVISPFIVSSPECVPRLLYIHLGLAFVACVMTYLYFPARPPTPPSPAAQQLALSINEESISWKIHFKHIWQCLKTPSFLLICNAGSFSYGIFNVWVGLYDVILIPQNFTEIETGWFSFGSALSGNIGGLAFAALADTRPFRRSFKLLLIIACIGCF
;
A
#
# COMPACT_ATOMS: atom_id res chain seq x y z
N ILE A 1 -6.88 -14.09 -10.96
CA ILE A 1 -8.21 -13.43 -10.82
C ILE A 1 -8.58 -13.22 -9.34
N LEU A 2 -8.67 -14.28 -8.53
CA LEU A 2 -9.01 -14.13 -7.09
C LEU A 2 -8.03 -13.24 -6.31
N ASN A 3 -6.72 -13.37 -6.54
CA ASN A 3 -5.71 -12.50 -5.91
C ASN A 3 -5.90 -11.01 -6.28
N ALA A 4 -6.34 -10.71 -7.49
CA ALA A 4 -6.55 -9.34 -7.94
C ALA A 4 -7.76 -8.68 -7.25
N ILE A 5 -8.80 -9.45 -6.92
CA ILE A 5 -9.97 -8.98 -6.16
C ILE A 5 -9.63 -8.81 -4.68
N CYS A 6 -8.77 -9.67 -4.15
CA CYS A 6 -8.40 -9.65 -2.73
C CYS A 6 -7.55 -8.43 -2.34
N TYR A 7 -6.64 -7.99 -3.22
CA TYR A 7 -5.68 -6.93 -2.89
C TYR A 7 -6.33 -5.59 -2.45
N PRO A 8 -7.36 -5.06 -3.15
CA PRO A 8 -8.08 -3.87 -2.67
C PRO A 8 -8.79 -4.08 -1.33
N LEU A 9 -9.32 -5.29 -1.07
CA LEU A 9 -10.04 -5.59 0.17
C LEU A 9 -9.11 -5.59 1.39
N VAL A 10 -7.85 -5.98 1.21
CA VAL A 10 -6.84 -6.01 2.28
C VAL A 10 -6.23 -4.63 2.51
N THR A 11 -6.07 -3.82 1.46
CA THR A 11 -5.38 -2.53 1.53
C THR A 11 -6.30 -1.36 1.87
N ALA A 12 -7.57 -1.40 1.48
CA ALA A 12 -8.54 -0.32 1.76
C ALA A 12 -8.75 -0.05 3.28
N PRO A 13 -8.88 -1.07 4.15
CA PRO A 13 -9.11 -0.88 5.58
C PRO A 13 -8.00 -0.11 6.30
N VAL A 14 -6.76 -0.11 5.78
CA VAL A 14 -5.62 0.56 6.40
C VAL A 14 -5.89 2.06 6.60
N SER A 15 -6.41 2.72 5.56
CA SER A 15 -6.73 4.14 5.61
C SER A 15 -7.94 4.45 6.51
N GLN A 16 -8.91 3.53 6.56
CA GLN A 16 -10.10 3.65 7.40
C GLN A 16 -9.73 3.51 8.88
N LEU A 17 -8.91 2.50 9.21
CA LEU A 17 -8.40 2.27 10.56
C LEU A 17 -7.63 3.50 11.07
N SER A 18 -6.77 4.08 10.23
CA SER A 18 -6.07 5.32 10.58
C SER A 18 -7.01 6.49 10.85
N CYS A 19 -8.13 6.58 10.13
CA CYS A 19 -9.14 7.63 10.35
C CYS A 19 -9.93 7.44 11.64
N GLU A 20 -10.22 6.19 12.00
CA GLU A 20 -11.00 5.82 13.17
C GLU A 20 -10.20 5.88 14.48
N TRP A 21 -8.92 5.50 14.45
CA TRP A 21 -8.07 5.36 15.64
C TRP A 21 -7.14 6.56 15.91
N PHE A 22 -6.88 7.41 14.92
CA PHE A 22 -5.93 8.53 15.06
C PHE A 22 -6.53 9.90 14.67
N GLY A 23 -6.06 10.94 15.34
CA GLY A 23 -6.47 12.33 15.10
C GLY A 23 -6.01 12.86 13.73
N LEU A 24 -6.68 13.89 13.21
CA LEU A 24 -6.50 14.45 11.86
C LEU A 24 -5.04 14.75 11.44
N ASN A 25 -4.20 15.19 12.38
CA ASN A 25 -2.81 15.54 12.10
C ASN A 25 -1.85 14.34 12.17
N GLU A 26 -2.29 13.20 12.68
CA GLU A 26 -1.44 12.03 12.90
C GLU A 26 -1.71 10.92 11.90
N ARG A 27 -2.82 10.95 11.15
CA ARG A 27 -3.27 9.86 10.24
C ARG A 27 -2.26 9.43 9.18
N THR A 28 -1.43 10.35 8.69
CA THR A 28 -0.42 10.04 7.67
C THR A 28 0.54 8.97 8.17
N ARG A 29 1.02 9.09 9.42
CA ARG A 29 2.12 8.24 9.94
C ARG A 29 1.69 6.78 10.14
N PRO A 30 0.58 6.45 10.83
CA PRO A 30 0.08 5.08 10.94
C PRO A 30 -0.22 4.45 9.58
N THR A 31 -0.81 5.22 8.66
CA THR A 31 -1.10 4.75 7.29
C THR A 31 0.18 4.39 6.56
N THR A 32 1.17 5.28 6.60
CA THR A 32 2.48 5.04 5.97
C THR A 32 3.19 3.85 6.60
N ILE A 33 3.22 3.73 7.93
CA ILE A 33 3.82 2.59 8.63
C ILE A 33 3.16 1.28 8.21
N ALA A 34 1.83 1.23 8.14
CA ALA A 34 1.10 0.03 7.72
C ALA A 34 1.38 -0.34 6.25
N ILE A 35 1.43 0.63 5.35
CA ILE A 35 1.79 0.41 3.93
C ILE A 35 3.23 -0.13 3.83
N ILE A 36 4.17 0.44 4.57
CA ILE A 36 5.57 -0.01 4.56
C ILE A 36 5.69 -1.42 5.14
N ALA A 37 4.97 -1.75 6.21
CA ALA A 37 4.96 -3.10 6.74
C ALA A 37 4.52 -4.13 5.68
N ASN A 38 3.52 -3.79 4.87
CA ASN A 38 3.12 -4.62 3.74
C ASN A 38 4.22 -4.75 2.67
N ASN A 39 4.81 -3.63 2.23
CA ASN A 39 5.91 -3.65 1.26
C ASN A 39 7.16 -4.38 1.77
N PHE A 40 7.43 -4.30 3.07
CA PHE A 40 8.58 -4.96 3.70
C PHE A 40 8.44 -6.49 3.66
N GLY A 41 7.23 -7.01 3.88
CA GLY A 41 6.94 -8.43 3.68
C GLY A 41 7.23 -8.89 2.24
N GLY A 42 6.80 -8.12 1.24
CA GLY A 42 7.14 -8.39 -0.16
C GLY A 42 8.64 -8.30 -0.45
N THR A 43 9.32 -7.31 0.16
CA THR A 43 10.77 -7.11 0.02
C THR A 43 11.54 -8.33 0.49
N ILE A 44 11.21 -8.85 1.69
CA ILE A 44 11.77 -10.11 2.21
C ILE A 44 11.50 -11.28 1.26
N GLY A 45 10.30 -11.30 0.66
CA GLY A 45 9.90 -12.30 -0.31
C GLY A 45 10.85 -12.42 -1.51
N TYR A 46 11.42 -11.31 -2.01
CA TYR A 46 12.36 -11.36 -3.14
C TYR A 46 13.64 -12.16 -2.84
N VAL A 47 14.09 -12.20 -1.59
CA VAL A 47 15.28 -12.96 -1.20
C VAL A 47 14.91 -14.36 -0.74
N ILE A 48 13.84 -14.51 0.05
CA ILE A 48 13.49 -15.80 0.66
C ILE A 48 12.87 -16.77 -0.35
N SER A 49 12.09 -16.27 -1.32
CA SER A 49 11.32 -17.15 -2.22
C SER A 49 12.20 -18.10 -3.04
N PRO A 50 13.33 -17.67 -3.65
CA PRO A 50 14.23 -18.57 -4.38
C PRO A 50 14.86 -19.67 -3.51
N PHE A 51 15.06 -19.43 -2.21
CA PHE A 51 15.59 -20.46 -1.29
C PHE A 51 14.55 -21.52 -0.92
N ILE A 52 13.26 -21.15 -0.90
CA ILE A 52 12.16 -22.07 -0.59
C ILE A 52 11.69 -22.82 -1.84
N VAL A 53 11.76 -22.17 -3.01
CA VAL A 53 11.27 -22.70 -4.29
C VAL A 53 12.47 -23.03 -5.18
N SER A 54 13.11 -24.18 -4.93
CA SER A 54 14.17 -24.70 -5.81
C SER A 54 13.63 -25.44 -7.04
N SER A 55 12.32 -25.73 -7.07
CA SER A 55 11.65 -26.35 -8.21
C SER A 55 10.19 -25.89 -8.29
N PRO A 56 9.55 -25.93 -9.48
CA PRO A 56 8.14 -25.54 -9.63
C PRO A 56 7.17 -26.34 -8.72
N GLU A 57 7.53 -27.57 -8.36
CA GLU A 57 6.76 -28.43 -7.46
C GLU A 57 6.72 -27.92 -6.01
N CYS A 58 7.66 -27.03 -5.64
CA CYS A 58 7.73 -26.42 -4.31
C CYS A 58 6.85 -25.16 -4.19
N VAL A 59 6.28 -24.65 -5.29
CA VAL A 59 5.42 -23.45 -5.27
C VAL A 59 4.22 -23.61 -4.32
N PRO A 60 3.47 -24.74 -4.31
CA PRO A 60 2.38 -24.93 -3.35
C PRO A 60 2.85 -24.85 -1.89
N ARG A 61 4.06 -25.31 -1.58
CA ARG A 61 4.63 -25.24 -0.22
C ARG A 61 4.82 -23.79 0.22
N LEU A 62 5.35 -22.93 -0.65
CA LEU A 62 5.48 -21.51 -0.37
C LEU A 62 4.11 -20.85 -0.13
N LEU A 63 3.08 -21.24 -0.90
CA LEU A 63 1.72 -20.73 -0.71
C LEU A 63 1.11 -21.17 0.63
N TYR A 64 1.34 -22.41 1.07
CA TYR A 64 0.89 -22.88 2.39
C TYR A 64 1.59 -22.14 3.54
N ILE A 65 2.88 -21.81 3.39
CA ILE A 65 3.61 -21.00 4.38
C ILE A 65 2.99 -19.60 4.47
N HIS A 66 2.77 -18.94 3.33
CA HIS A 66 2.10 -17.63 3.30
C HIS A 66 0.68 -17.68 3.89
N LEU A 67 -0.08 -18.72 3.59
CA LEU A 67 -1.41 -18.93 4.16
C LEU A 67 -1.34 -19.07 5.69
N GLY A 68 -0.39 -19.86 6.21
CA GLY A 68 -0.19 -20.03 7.65
C GLY A 68 0.16 -18.70 8.34
N LEU A 69 1.09 -17.93 7.78
CA LEU A 69 1.47 -16.62 8.32
C LEU A 69 0.29 -15.64 8.30
N ALA A 70 -0.45 -15.58 7.20
CA ALA A 70 -1.64 -14.73 7.08
C ALA A 70 -2.75 -15.15 8.05
N PHE A 71 -2.97 -16.45 8.23
CA PHE A 71 -3.97 -16.98 9.16
C PHE A 71 -3.62 -16.64 10.61
N VAL A 72 -2.36 -16.83 11.02
CA VAL A 72 -1.89 -16.44 12.36
C VAL A 72 -2.06 -14.94 12.58
N ALA A 73 -1.68 -14.10 11.61
CA ALA A 73 -1.87 -12.65 11.71
C ALA A 73 -3.35 -12.26 11.83
N CYS A 74 -4.24 -12.93 11.08
CA CYS A 74 -5.68 -12.72 11.15
C CYS A 74 -6.25 -13.09 12.53
N VAL A 75 -5.90 -14.27 13.05
CA VAL A 75 -6.33 -14.74 14.38
C VAL A 75 -5.81 -13.81 15.48
N MET A 76 -4.54 -13.42 15.42
CA MET A 76 -3.95 -12.46 16.37
C MET A 76 -4.70 -11.12 16.33
N THR A 77 -5.01 -10.61 15.14
CA THR A 77 -5.75 -9.35 15.00
C THR A 77 -7.14 -9.47 15.59
N TYR A 78 -7.85 -10.57 15.32
CA TYR A 78 -9.19 -10.82 15.84
C TYR A 78 -9.22 -10.95 17.37
N LEU A 79 -8.20 -11.57 17.98
CA LEU A 79 -8.14 -11.76 19.44
C LEU A 79 -7.69 -10.51 20.20
N TYR A 80 -6.73 -9.75 19.65
CA TYR A 80 -6.11 -8.63 20.37
C TYR A 80 -6.75 -7.26 20.09
N PHE A 81 -7.28 -7.03 18.88
CA PHE A 81 -7.79 -5.71 18.50
C PHE A 81 -9.32 -5.66 18.60
N PRO A 82 -9.89 -4.74 19.41
CA PRO A 82 -11.32 -4.52 19.41
C PRO A 82 -11.76 -3.87 18.10
N ALA A 83 -13.02 -4.11 17.70
CA ALA A 83 -13.55 -3.62 16.43
C ALA A 83 -13.53 -2.09 16.30
N ARG A 84 -13.52 -1.35 17.42
CA ARG A 84 -13.48 0.12 17.48
C ARG A 84 -12.66 0.58 18.69
N PRO A 85 -12.03 1.77 18.62
CA PRO A 85 -11.33 2.31 19.78
C PRO A 85 -12.31 2.56 20.94
N PRO A 86 -11.93 2.29 22.20
CA PRO A 86 -12.80 2.47 23.37
C PRO A 86 -13.16 3.95 23.63
N THR A 87 -12.39 4.89 23.10
CA THR A 87 -12.68 6.34 23.14
C THR A 87 -12.50 6.96 21.75
N PRO A 88 -13.46 7.76 21.24
CA PRO A 88 -13.33 8.37 19.92
C PRO A 88 -12.20 9.42 19.92
N PRO A 89 -11.25 9.36 18.99
CA PRO A 89 -10.06 10.21 19.01
C PRO A 89 -10.32 11.66 18.53
N SER A 90 -11.48 11.95 17.92
CA SER A 90 -11.88 13.32 17.56
C SER A 90 -13.39 13.49 17.29
N PRO A 91 -13.96 14.71 17.42
CA PRO A 91 -15.35 15.00 17.05
C PRO A 91 -15.68 14.68 15.58
N ALA A 92 -14.69 14.80 14.68
CA ALA A 92 -14.83 14.44 13.27
C ALA A 92 -14.93 12.92 13.05
N ALA A 93 -14.22 12.12 13.86
CA ALA A 93 -14.38 10.66 13.86
C ALA A 93 -15.76 10.25 14.40
N GLN A 94 -16.29 11.00 15.36
CA GLN A 94 -17.65 10.81 15.87
C GLN A 94 -18.73 11.16 14.84
N GLN A 95 -18.56 12.25 14.07
CA GLN A 95 -19.46 12.61 12.96
C GLN A 95 -19.41 11.59 11.82
N LEU A 96 -18.22 11.08 11.45
CA LEU A 96 -18.09 10.04 10.43
C LEU A 96 -18.76 8.72 10.87
N ALA A 97 -18.60 8.34 12.14
CA ALA A 97 -19.25 7.16 12.70
C ALA A 97 -20.79 7.30 12.74
N LEU A 98 -21.30 8.51 12.99
CA LEU A 98 -22.74 8.81 12.93
C LEU A 98 -23.27 8.80 11.49
N SER A 99 -22.55 9.40 10.53
CA SER A 99 -22.98 9.43 9.12
C SER A 99 -23.00 8.04 8.47
N ILE A 100 -22.08 7.14 8.85
CA ILE A 100 -22.06 5.75 8.36
C ILE A 100 -23.22 4.93 8.93
N ASN A 101 -23.66 5.22 10.16
CA ASN A 101 -24.80 4.52 10.78
C ASN A 101 -26.16 5.01 10.27
N GLU A 102 -26.26 6.27 9.80
CA GLU A 102 -27.50 6.83 9.23
C GLU A 102 -27.68 6.57 7.72
N GLU A 103 -26.60 6.46 6.95
CA GLU A 103 -26.69 6.14 5.52
C GLU A 103 -26.95 4.65 5.29
N SER A 104 -28.22 4.28 5.10
CA SER A 104 -28.58 3.04 4.42
C SER A 104 -27.75 2.93 3.14
N ILE A 105 -27.04 1.81 2.93
CA ILE A 105 -26.16 1.53 1.77
C ILE A 105 -26.93 1.73 0.46
N SER A 106 -26.98 2.96 -0.02
CA SER A 106 -27.68 3.31 -1.24
C SER A 106 -26.63 3.40 -2.31
N TRP A 107 -26.58 2.39 -3.18
CA TRP A 107 -25.66 2.33 -4.32
C TRP A 107 -25.62 3.65 -5.11
N LYS A 108 -26.75 4.35 -5.22
CA LYS A 108 -26.86 5.66 -5.88
C LYS A 108 -25.99 6.75 -5.22
N ILE A 109 -25.89 6.77 -3.90
CA ILE A 109 -25.07 7.73 -3.15
C ILE A 109 -23.59 7.39 -3.34
N HIS A 110 -23.22 6.11 -3.23
CA HIS A 110 -21.84 5.66 -3.48
C HIS A 110 -21.38 5.99 -4.90
N PHE A 111 -22.19 5.68 -5.93
CA PHE A 111 -21.87 6.03 -7.32
C PHE A 111 -21.72 7.54 -7.51
N LYS A 112 -22.55 8.35 -6.84
CA LYS A 112 -22.43 9.81 -6.86
C LYS A 112 -21.10 10.28 -6.25
N HIS A 113 -20.69 9.74 -5.10
CA HIS A 113 -19.42 10.09 -4.47
C HIS A 113 -18.22 9.65 -5.31
N ILE A 114 -18.25 8.44 -5.89
CA ILE A 114 -17.21 7.97 -6.83
C ILE A 114 -17.10 8.93 -8.02
N TRP A 115 -18.23 9.32 -8.61
CA TRP A 115 -18.27 10.24 -9.73
C TRP A 115 -17.75 11.64 -9.37
N GLN A 116 -18.04 12.12 -8.16
CA GLN A 116 -17.47 13.38 -7.65
C GLN A 116 -15.95 13.29 -7.46
N CYS A 117 -15.43 12.17 -6.95
CA CYS A 117 -13.98 11.93 -6.86
C CYS A 117 -13.34 11.98 -8.25
N LEU A 118 -13.91 11.28 -9.24
CA LEU A 118 -13.40 11.25 -10.61
C LEU A 118 -13.42 12.63 -11.29
N LYS A 119 -14.32 13.53 -10.90
CA LYS A 119 -14.37 14.92 -11.40
C LYS A 119 -13.42 15.87 -10.67
N THR A 120 -12.86 15.47 -9.54
CA THR A 120 -12.00 16.33 -8.73
C THR A 120 -10.57 16.32 -9.28
N PRO A 121 -10.03 17.44 -9.80
CA PRO A 121 -8.72 17.45 -10.45
C PRO A 121 -7.58 17.07 -9.50
N SER A 122 -7.70 17.40 -8.21
CA SER A 122 -6.72 16.98 -7.20
C SER A 122 -6.70 15.46 -6.99
N PHE A 123 -7.86 14.80 -7.09
CA PHE A 123 -7.95 13.35 -6.99
C PHE A 123 -7.33 12.68 -8.22
N LEU A 124 -7.67 13.17 -9.41
CA LEU A 124 -7.08 12.67 -10.66
C LEU A 124 -5.56 12.83 -10.70
N LEU A 125 -5.04 13.97 -10.24
CA LEU A 125 -3.59 14.22 -10.18
C LEU A 125 -2.89 13.19 -9.28
N ILE A 126 -3.40 12.98 -8.06
CA ILE A 126 -2.81 12.02 -7.11
C ILE A 126 -2.92 10.59 -7.64
N CYS A 127 -4.07 10.24 -8.22
CA CYS A 127 -4.31 8.93 -8.81
C CYS A 127 -3.35 8.64 -9.96
N ASN A 128 -3.17 9.59 -10.90
CA ASN A 128 -2.27 9.41 -12.03
C ASN A 128 -0.80 9.39 -11.59
N ALA A 129 -0.36 10.37 -10.79
CA ALA A 129 1.01 10.43 -10.30
C ALA A 129 1.39 9.16 -9.53
N GLY A 130 0.55 8.76 -8.57
CA GLY A 130 0.79 7.57 -7.75
C GLY A 130 0.77 6.28 -8.57
N SER A 131 -0.24 6.11 -9.44
CA SER A 131 -0.37 4.88 -10.24
C SER A 131 0.74 4.74 -11.26
N PHE A 132 1.16 5.84 -11.89
CA PHE A 132 2.23 5.81 -12.90
C PHE A 132 3.58 5.48 -12.26
N SER A 133 3.96 6.18 -11.19
CA SER A 133 5.21 5.90 -10.47
C SER A 133 5.24 4.48 -9.89
N TYR A 134 4.13 4.03 -9.29
CA TYR A 134 4.04 2.67 -8.77
C TYR A 134 4.05 1.62 -9.88
N GLY A 135 3.37 1.90 -11.01
CA GLY A 135 3.33 1.02 -12.17
C GLY A 135 4.71 0.82 -12.81
N ILE A 136 5.45 1.91 -13.05
CA ILE A 136 6.83 1.84 -13.58
C ILE A 136 7.70 0.99 -12.66
N PHE A 137 7.65 1.24 -11.36
CA PHE A 137 8.44 0.48 -10.40
C PHE A 137 8.13 -1.03 -10.47
N ASN A 138 6.85 -1.40 -10.52
CA ASN A 138 6.44 -2.81 -10.60
C ASN A 138 6.86 -3.46 -11.93
N VAL A 139 6.77 -2.73 -13.05
CA VAL A 139 7.25 -3.22 -14.35
C VAL A 139 8.76 -3.41 -14.31
N TRP A 140 9.50 -2.44 -13.78
CA TRP A 140 10.96 -2.51 -13.69
C TRP A 140 11.42 -3.71 -12.86
N VAL A 141 10.85 -3.88 -11.67
CA VAL A 141 11.18 -5.02 -10.79
C VAL A 141 10.76 -6.35 -11.43
N GLY A 142 9.59 -6.41 -12.05
CA GLY A 142 9.08 -7.62 -12.71
C GLY A 142 9.87 -8.04 -13.96
N LEU A 143 10.67 -7.14 -14.54
CA LEU A 143 11.49 -7.42 -15.72
C LEU A 143 12.93 -7.80 -15.37
N TYR A 144 13.34 -7.75 -14.10
CA TYR A 144 14.72 -8.02 -13.74
C TYR A 144 15.19 -9.41 -14.16
N ASP A 145 14.39 -10.46 -13.95
CA ASP A 145 14.73 -11.82 -14.38
C ASP A 145 14.91 -11.90 -15.90
N VAL A 146 14.03 -11.22 -16.65
CA VAL A 146 14.07 -11.20 -18.12
C VAL A 146 15.31 -10.47 -18.65
N ILE A 147 15.77 -9.42 -17.96
CA ILE A 147 16.89 -8.58 -18.38
C ILE A 147 18.23 -9.16 -17.93
N LEU A 148 18.31 -9.67 -16.70
CA LEU A 148 19.58 -10.03 -16.05
C LEU A 148 19.97 -11.49 -16.30
N ILE A 149 19.03 -12.43 -16.37
CA ILE A 149 19.36 -13.84 -16.62
C ILE A 149 20.11 -14.03 -17.97
N PRO A 150 19.70 -13.40 -19.09
CA PRO A 150 20.46 -13.48 -20.34
C PRO A 150 21.86 -12.86 -20.29
N GLN A 151 22.16 -12.04 -19.28
CA GLN A 151 23.47 -11.42 -19.06
C GLN A 151 24.39 -12.27 -18.16
N ASN A 152 24.02 -13.53 -17.90
CA ASN A 152 24.71 -14.48 -17.01
C ASN A 152 24.59 -14.18 -15.51
N PHE A 153 23.56 -13.45 -15.09
CA PHE A 153 23.21 -13.37 -13.66
C PHE A 153 22.35 -14.55 -13.24
N THR A 154 22.51 -14.97 -11.98
CA THR A 154 21.69 -16.00 -11.35
C THR A 154 20.35 -15.45 -10.88
N GLU A 155 19.37 -16.34 -10.68
CA GLU A 155 18.07 -16.00 -10.08
C GLU A 155 18.22 -15.39 -8.68
N ILE A 156 19.19 -15.88 -7.90
CA ILE A 156 19.48 -15.36 -6.55
C ILE A 156 20.02 -13.93 -6.62
N GLU A 157 20.97 -13.65 -7.52
CA GLU A 157 21.50 -12.29 -7.72
C GLU A 157 20.40 -11.33 -8.17
N THR A 158 19.50 -11.79 -9.03
CA THR A 158 18.36 -11.01 -9.50
C THR A 158 17.35 -10.71 -8.38
N GLY A 159 17.13 -11.68 -7.49
CA GLY A 159 16.38 -11.50 -6.25
C GLY A 159 17.00 -10.43 -5.35
N TRP A 160 18.33 -10.36 -5.25
CA TRP A 160 19.02 -9.30 -4.49
C TRP A 160 18.87 -7.91 -5.12
N PHE A 161 18.90 -7.78 -6.45
CA PHE A 161 18.60 -6.51 -7.13
C PHE A 161 17.17 -6.04 -6.83
N SER A 162 16.20 -6.97 -6.92
CA SER A 162 14.79 -6.70 -6.58
C SER A 162 14.64 -6.25 -5.12
N PHE A 163 15.32 -6.94 -4.20
CA PHE A 163 15.37 -6.60 -2.79
C PHE A 163 15.94 -5.21 -2.54
N GLY A 164 17.08 -4.87 -3.13
CA GLY A 164 17.73 -3.57 -2.96
C GLY A 164 16.86 -2.42 -3.47
N SER A 165 16.25 -2.59 -4.64
CA SER A 165 15.31 -1.62 -5.23
C SER A 165 14.06 -1.43 -4.36
N ALA A 166 13.45 -2.51 -3.86
CA ALA A 166 12.30 -2.41 -2.96
C ALA A 166 12.66 -1.79 -1.60
N LEU A 167 13.79 -2.17 -1.02
CA LEU A 167 14.26 -1.64 0.26
C LEU A 167 14.56 -0.13 0.17
N SER A 168 15.27 0.30 -0.87
CA SER A 168 15.53 1.72 -1.11
C SER A 168 14.23 2.52 -1.32
N GLY A 169 13.26 1.95 -2.03
CA GLY A 169 11.92 2.53 -2.19
C GLY A 169 11.19 2.72 -0.85
N ASN A 170 11.26 1.72 0.04
CA ASN A 170 10.66 1.79 1.38
C ASN A 170 11.32 2.87 2.26
N ILE A 171 12.66 2.93 2.27
CA ILE A 171 13.42 3.94 3.03
C ILE A 171 13.17 5.35 2.46
N GLY A 172 13.20 5.50 1.14
CA GLY A 172 12.89 6.75 0.46
C GLY A 172 11.46 7.21 0.73
N GLY A 173 10.50 6.29 0.72
CA GLY A 173 9.10 6.56 1.06
C GLY A 173 8.92 7.06 2.49
N LEU A 174 9.63 6.47 3.47
CA LEU A 174 9.65 6.94 4.87
C LEU A 174 10.19 8.36 4.99
N ALA A 175 11.36 8.61 4.39
CA ALA A 175 11.98 9.92 4.42
C ALA A 175 11.09 10.97 3.74
N PHE A 176 10.52 10.63 2.58
CA PHE A 176 9.61 11.51 1.86
C PHE A 176 8.31 11.77 2.62
N ALA A 177 7.73 10.76 3.28
CA ALA A 177 6.54 10.95 4.11
C ALA A 177 6.82 11.86 5.31
N ALA A 178 7.95 11.68 5.98
CA ALA A 178 8.38 12.55 7.08
C ALA A 178 8.60 14.01 6.62
N LEU A 179 9.16 14.19 5.42
CA LEU A 179 9.32 15.52 4.81
C LEU A 179 7.97 16.12 4.37
N ALA A 180 7.08 15.30 3.81
CA ALA A 180 5.75 15.72 3.36
C ALA A 180 4.86 16.23 4.50
N ASP A 181 5.04 15.70 5.71
CA ASP A 181 4.35 16.17 6.92
C ASP A 181 4.86 17.54 7.41
N THR A 182 5.97 18.07 6.87
CA THR A 182 6.44 19.42 7.20
C THR A 182 5.59 20.50 6.52
N ARG A 183 5.24 21.57 7.27
CA ARG A 183 4.41 22.69 6.79
C ARG A 183 4.83 23.30 5.43
N PRO A 184 6.13 23.52 5.13
CA PRO A 184 6.52 24.08 3.83
C PRO A 184 6.28 23.09 2.68
N PHE A 185 6.52 21.79 2.90
CA PHE A 185 6.39 20.77 1.86
C PHE A 185 4.92 20.48 1.52
N ARG A 186 4.02 20.57 2.50
CA ARG A 186 2.57 20.44 2.28
C ARG A 186 2.01 21.48 1.31
N ARG A 187 2.61 22.67 1.24
CA ARG A 187 2.23 23.73 0.26
C ARG A 187 2.78 23.42 -1.14
N SER A 188 3.99 22.89 -1.23
CA SER A 188 4.66 22.55 -2.50
C SER A 188 4.29 21.16 -3.04
N PHE A 189 3.56 20.34 -2.28
CA PHE A 189 3.23 18.95 -2.63
C PHE A 189 2.51 18.83 -3.98
N LYS A 190 1.56 19.72 -4.26
CA LYS A 190 0.88 19.76 -5.57
C LYS A 190 1.85 20.03 -6.72
N LEU A 191 2.82 20.91 -6.50
CA LEU A 191 3.82 21.28 -7.50
C LEU A 191 4.81 20.13 -7.75
N LEU A 192 5.21 19.43 -6.68
CA LEU A 192 6.03 18.21 -6.78
C LEU A 192 5.32 17.09 -7.53
N LEU A 193 4.02 16.88 -7.30
CA LEU A 193 3.23 15.89 -8.05
C LEU A 193 3.12 16.27 -9.53
N ILE A 194 2.93 17.55 -9.86
CA ILE A 194 2.91 18.02 -11.25
C ILE A 194 4.27 17.81 -11.92
N ILE A 195 5.37 18.14 -11.24
CA ILE A 195 6.74 17.90 -11.75
C ILE A 195 6.99 16.40 -11.93
N ALA A 196 6.56 15.55 -10.99
CA ALA A 196 6.71 14.10 -11.09
C ALA A 196 5.92 13.54 -12.29
N CYS A 197 4.71 14.05 -12.55
CA CYS A 197 3.95 13.69 -13.74
C CYS A 197 4.64 14.14 -15.03
N ILE A 198 5.26 15.32 -15.07
CA ILE A 198 5.92 15.86 -16.27
C ILE A 198 7.27 15.18 -16.53
N GLY A 199 8.09 14.98 -15.49
CA GLY A 199 9.42 14.36 -15.61
C GLY A 199 9.40 12.85 -15.85
N CYS A 200 8.20 12.24 -15.84
CA CYS A 200 7.96 10.86 -16.21
C CYS A 200 7.59 10.68 -17.70
N PHE A 201 7.49 11.78 -18.47
CA PHE A 201 7.41 11.80 -19.94
C PHE A 201 8.72 12.29 -20.54
#